data_AF-A0AAN5RH19-F1
#
_entry.id   AF-A0AAN5RH19-F1
#
_cell.length_a   1.000
_cell.length_b   1.000
_cell.length_c   1.000
_cell.angle_alpha   90.00
_cell.angle_beta   90.00
_cell.angle_gamma   90.00
#
_symmetry.space_group_name_H-M   'P 1'
#
loop_
_entity.id
_entity.type
_entity.pdbx_description
1 polymer ?
#
loop_
_entity_poly.entity_id
_entity_poly.type
_entity_poly.pdbx_seq_one_letter_code
_entity_poly.pdbx_strand_id
1 'polypeptide(L)'
;MKIKNKAAITYSLIIVFFAVVYYWTWLAYPDSFIKNNALNSTPIHNAINLAFSYNGENHEDYEVISNEDFSKETLKEKKEFDRIISQNIKLESILSQQESKLKLINVNLSKAWAKNTQAYVDEASLKIHKELNVKEGELKAILSQKNKIQESQFDIMLADKNIEISKIKLRIATLERDALEYVLSHAGDFNDPKIVSELNTTNKIIDDARSKLIINN
;
A
#
# COMPACT_ATOMS: atom_id res chain seq x y z
N MET A 1 3.85 48.86 -30.16
CA MET A 1 3.20 49.23 -28.88
C MET A 1 1.80 48.60 -28.80
N LYS A 2 1.66 47.62 -27.89
CA LYS A 2 0.45 47.28 -27.10
C LYS A 2 -0.85 46.70 -27.70
N ILE A 3 -1.00 46.45 -29.01
CA ILE A 3 -2.31 45.95 -29.54
C ILE A 3 -2.36 44.43 -29.78
N LYS A 4 -1.28 43.78 -30.25
CA LYS A 4 -1.27 42.35 -30.63
C LYS A 4 -1.61 41.38 -29.48
N ASN A 5 -1.30 41.75 -28.24
CA ASN A 5 -1.53 40.90 -27.07
C ASN A 5 -2.98 41.00 -26.55
N LYS A 6 -3.68 42.11 -26.80
CA LYS A 6 -5.03 42.31 -26.26
C LYS A 6 -6.06 41.42 -26.94
N ALA A 7 -6.02 41.29 -28.27
CA ALA A 7 -6.95 40.45 -29.00
C ALA A 7 -6.81 38.97 -28.61
N ALA A 8 -5.58 38.45 -28.56
CA ALA A 8 -5.32 37.07 -28.13
C ALA A 8 -5.79 36.82 -26.69
N ILE A 9 -5.49 37.74 -25.77
CA ILE A 9 -5.97 37.65 -24.37
C ILE A 9 -7.50 37.71 -24.30
N THR A 10 -8.15 38.56 -25.09
CA THR A 10 -9.61 38.67 -25.15
C THR A 10 -10.24 37.40 -25.70
N TYR A 11 -9.71 36.81 -26.77
CA TYR A 11 -10.19 35.53 -27.30
C TYR A 11 -9.96 34.38 -26.32
N SER A 12 -8.80 34.31 -25.65
CA SER A 12 -8.56 33.33 -24.60
C SER A 12 -9.54 33.48 -23.43
N LEU A 13 -9.84 34.72 -23.01
CA LEU A 13 -10.83 34.99 -21.97
C LEU A 13 -12.25 34.58 -22.40
N ILE A 14 -12.62 34.80 -23.66
CA ILE A 14 -13.91 34.36 -24.21
C ILE A 14 -13.99 32.83 -24.21
N ILE A 15 -12.94 32.14 -24.64
CA ILE A 15 -12.89 30.66 -24.67
C ILE A 15 -12.99 30.10 -23.25
N VAL A 16 -12.21 30.64 -22.30
CA VAL A 16 -12.28 30.22 -20.89
C VAL A 16 -13.66 30.51 -20.30
N PHE A 17 -14.26 31.66 -20.61
CA PHE A 17 -15.61 31.99 -20.18
C PHE A 17 -16.65 30.98 -20.70
N PHE A 18 -16.65 30.69 -22.00
CA PHE A 18 -17.57 29.71 -22.57
C PHE A 18 -17.30 28.28 -22.07
N ALA A 19 -16.04 27.92 -21.78
CA ALA A 19 -15.70 26.62 -21.19
C ALA A 19 -16.23 26.49 -19.75
N VAL A 20 -16.15 27.56 -18.95
CA VAL A 20 -16.72 27.58 -17.60
C VAL A 20 -18.25 27.53 -17.65
N VAL A 21 -18.89 28.31 -18.53
CA VAL A 21 -20.34 28.24 -18.73
C VAL A 21 -20.75 26.83 -19.17
N TYR A 22 -20.03 26.22 -20.12
CA TYR A 22 -20.25 24.86 -20.58
C TYR A 22 -20.19 23.84 -19.44
N TYR A 23 -19.13 23.90 -18.62
CA TYR A 23 -18.95 23.02 -17.46
C TYR A 23 -20.10 23.16 -16.44
N TRP A 24 -20.52 24.40 -16.16
CA TRP A 24 -21.62 24.66 -15.23
C TRP A 24 -22.96 24.19 -15.78
N THR A 25 -23.23 24.38 -17.08
CA THR A 25 -24.44 23.86 -17.71
C THR A 25 -24.47 22.33 -17.77
N TRP A 26 -23.32 21.68 -17.93
CA TRP A 26 -23.18 20.22 -17.91
C TRP A 26 -23.49 19.62 -16.52
N LEU A 27 -23.08 20.29 -15.44
CA LEU A 27 -23.42 19.89 -14.07
C LEU A 27 -24.91 20.02 -13.75
N ALA A 28 -25.61 21.02 -14.29
CA ALA A 28 -27.02 21.28 -14.01
C ALA A 28 -27.98 20.39 -14.83
N TYR A 29 -27.64 20.09 -16.08
CA TYR A 29 -28.48 19.31 -17.00
C TYR A 29 -27.62 18.38 -17.88
N PRO A 30 -27.15 17.25 -17.32
CA PRO A 30 -26.26 16.33 -18.04
C PRO A 30 -26.94 15.67 -19.26
N ASP A 31 -28.27 15.60 -19.28
CA ASP A 31 -29.07 14.84 -20.26
C ASP A 31 -29.76 15.74 -21.32
N SER A 32 -29.65 17.07 -21.22
CA SER A 32 -30.44 18.00 -22.04
C SER A 32 -29.67 18.62 -23.22
N PHE A 33 -28.34 18.52 -23.25
CA PHE A 33 -27.54 19.05 -24.36
C PHE A 33 -27.24 17.97 -25.41
N ILE A 34 -28.22 17.83 -26.31
CA ILE A 34 -28.10 17.43 -27.73
C ILE A 34 -27.20 16.21 -27.97
N LYS A 35 -27.84 15.07 -28.29
CA LYS A 35 -27.29 14.06 -29.21
C LYS A 35 -26.94 14.72 -30.55
N ASN A 36 -25.87 15.52 -30.61
CA ASN A 36 -25.31 15.97 -31.86
C ASN A 36 -24.27 14.93 -32.23
N ASN A 37 -24.74 13.90 -32.94
CA ASN A 37 -23.93 12.76 -33.36
C ASN A 37 -22.70 13.21 -34.19
N ALA A 38 -22.73 14.43 -34.75
CA ALA A 38 -21.56 15.03 -35.39
C ALA A 38 -20.41 15.22 -34.38
N LEU A 39 -20.59 16.05 -33.35
CA LEU A 39 -19.50 16.50 -32.45
C LEU A 39 -18.85 15.39 -31.62
N ASN A 40 -19.59 14.33 -31.28
CA ASN A 40 -19.08 13.25 -30.42
C ASN A 40 -18.34 12.13 -31.16
N SER A 41 -18.54 11.98 -32.47
CA SER A 41 -17.98 10.86 -33.24
C SER A 41 -16.56 11.12 -33.74
N THR A 42 -16.29 12.37 -34.11
CA THR A 42 -15.00 12.83 -34.66
C THR A 42 -14.68 14.24 -34.14
N PRO A 43 -14.46 14.40 -32.82
CA PRO A 43 -14.35 15.70 -32.18
C PRO A 43 -13.28 16.60 -32.82
N ILE A 44 -12.17 16.01 -33.28
CA ILE A 44 -11.09 16.72 -33.99
C ILE A 44 -11.58 17.28 -35.34
N HIS A 45 -12.30 16.49 -36.14
CA HIS A 45 -12.75 16.90 -37.46
C HIS A 45 -13.84 17.98 -37.39
N ASN A 46 -14.70 17.92 -36.37
CA ASN A 46 -15.73 18.93 -36.15
C ASN A 46 -15.20 20.21 -35.52
N ALA A 47 -14.20 20.15 -34.63
CA ALA A 47 -13.54 21.35 -34.11
C ALA A 47 -12.85 22.14 -35.23
N ILE A 48 -12.19 21.43 -36.16
CA ILE A 48 -11.65 22.00 -37.39
C ILE A 48 -12.76 22.65 -38.22
N ASN A 49 -13.83 21.90 -38.55
CA ASN A 49 -14.93 22.47 -39.32
C ASN A 49 -15.60 23.66 -38.61
N LEU A 50 -15.69 23.70 -37.27
CA LEU A 50 -16.24 24.85 -36.53
C LEU A 50 -15.31 26.07 -36.53
N ALA A 51 -14.00 25.86 -36.43
CA ALA A 51 -13.01 26.94 -36.50
C ALA A 51 -12.97 27.57 -37.90
N PHE A 52 -13.31 26.81 -38.95
CA PHE A 52 -13.21 27.25 -40.35
C PHE A 52 -14.57 27.43 -41.07
N SER A 53 -15.70 27.03 -40.49
CA SER A 53 -17.04 27.15 -41.12
C SER A 53 -17.59 28.58 -41.14
N TYR A 54 -16.91 29.54 -40.50
CA TYR A 54 -17.26 30.96 -40.57
C TYR A 54 -16.52 31.74 -41.67
N ASN A 55 -15.81 31.08 -42.58
CA ASN A 55 -15.10 31.74 -43.68
C ASN A 55 -15.93 31.82 -44.99
N GLY A 56 -17.25 31.98 -44.87
CA GLY A 56 -18.16 32.16 -46.01
C GLY A 56 -18.23 33.60 -46.53
N GLU A 57 -17.72 34.59 -45.81
CA GLU A 57 -17.72 35.98 -46.26
C GLU A 57 -16.34 36.62 -46.07
N ASN A 58 -15.83 37.19 -47.16
CA ASN A 58 -14.56 37.91 -47.23
C ASN A 58 -14.53 39.06 -46.22
N HIS A 59 -13.84 38.88 -45.09
CA HIS A 59 -13.46 39.98 -44.21
C HIS A 59 -11.97 39.89 -43.85
N GLU A 60 -11.24 40.87 -44.42
CA GLU A 60 -10.00 41.54 -43.97
C GLU A 60 -8.96 40.74 -43.15
N ASP A 61 -7.75 40.58 -43.72
CA ASP A 61 -6.43 40.53 -43.06
C ASP A 61 -6.29 39.96 -41.63
N TYR A 62 -6.99 38.86 -41.31
CA TYR A 62 -6.64 38.02 -40.17
C TYR A 62 -5.63 36.97 -40.63
N GLU A 63 -4.55 36.77 -39.85
CA GLU A 63 -3.60 35.65 -40.03
C GLU A 63 -4.40 34.35 -40.02
N VAL A 64 -4.63 33.80 -41.22
CA VAL A 64 -5.33 32.53 -41.41
C VAL A 64 -4.46 31.45 -40.78
N ILE A 65 -4.78 31.04 -39.56
CA ILE A 65 -4.19 29.84 -38.95
C ILE A 65 -4.52 28.70 -39.92
N SER A 66 -3.53 28.14 -40.59
CA SER A 66 -3.80 27.12 -41.59
C SER A 66 -4.34 25.85 -40.91
N ASN A 67 -5.24 25.14 -41.58
CA ASN A 67 -5.68 23.79 -41.17
C ASN A 67 -4.49 22.86 -40.85
N GLU A 68 -3.37 23.08 -41.52
CA GLU A 68 -2.14 22.33 -41.34
C GLU A 68 -1.47 22.63 -40.00
N ASP A 69 -1.43 23.89 -39.58
CA ASP A 69 -0.84 24.31 -38.29
C ASP A 69 -1.68 23.82 -37.11
N PHE A 70 -3.02 23.91 -37.21
CA PHE A 70 -3.93 23.38 -36.19
C PHE A 70 -3.84 21.85 -36.08
N SER A 71 -3.73 21.15 -37.22
CA SER A 71 -3.56 19.69 -37.25
C SER A 71 -2.22 19.25 -36.67
N LYS A 72 -1.13 20.01 -36.91
CA LYS A 72 0.19 19.76 -36.32
C LYS A 72 0.18 19.91 -34.81
N GLU A 73 -0.44 20.97 -34.28
CA GLU A 73 -0.53 21.16 -32.83
C GLU A 73 -1.43 20.09 -32.18
N THR A 74 -2.56 19.74 -32.80
CA THR A 74 -3.44 18.66 -32.33
C THR A 74 -2.71 17.30 -32.30
N LEU A 75 -1.90 17.00 -33.32
CA LEU A 75 -1.13 15.75 -33.38
C LEU A 75 -0.02 15.72 -32.32
N LYS A 76 0.59 16.87 -32.03
CA LYS A 76 1.61 17.01 -30.97
C LYS A 76 0.99 16.80 -29.59
N GLU A 77 -0.14 17.43 -29.30
CA GLU A 77 -0.90 17.22 -28.07
C GLU A 77 -1.34 15.76 -27.91
N LYS A 78 -1.83 15.14 -28.98
CA LYS A 78 -2.17 13.71 -28.96
C LYS A 78 -0.97 12.81 -28.61
N LYS A 79 0.20 13.08 -29.18
CA LYS A 79 1.43 12.32 -28.86
C LYS A 79 1.86 12.49 -27.40
N GLU A 80 1.73 13.69 -26.85
CA GLU A 80 1.99 13.94 -25.44
C GLU A 80 0.98 13.22 -24.54
N PHE A 81 -0.30 13.23 -24.90
CA PHE A 81 -1.34 12.48 -24.20
C PHE A 81 -1.08 10.95 -24.23
N ASP A 82 -0.76 10.39 -25.40
CA ASP A 82 -0.41 8.96 -25.53
C ASP A 82 0.84 8.61 -24.69
N ARG A 83 1.81 9.53 -24.60
CA ARG A 83 3.01 9.38 -23.75
C ARG A 83 2.64 9.35 -22.27
N ILE A 84 1.75 10.24 -21.82
CA ILE A 84 1.27 10.29 -20.42
C ILE A 84 0.51 8.99 -20.09
N ILE A 85 -0.40 8.53 -20.95
CA ILE A 85 -1.12 7.26 -20.75
C ILE A 85 -0.14 6.10 -20.60
N SER A 86 0.84 6.00 -21.50
CA SER A 86 1.83 4.91 -21.45
C SER A 86 2.64 4.94 -20.15
N GLN A 87 3.01 6.12 -19.66
CA GLN A 87 3.69 6.28 -18.38
C GLN A 87 2.80 5.86 -17.20
N ASN A 88 1.52 6.24 -17.22
CA ASN A 88 0.58 5.89 -16.16
C ASN A 88 0.36 4.37 -16.09
N ILE A 89 0.18 3.69 -17.22
CA ILE A 89 0.08 2.22 -17.28
C ILE A 89 1.33 1.55 -16.67
N LYS A 90 2.52 2.08 -16.96
CA LYS A 90 3.77 1.55 -16.40
C LYS A 90 3.83 1.74 -14.88
N LEU A 91 3.39 2.89 -14.38
CA LEU A 91 3.35 3.17 -12.94
C LEU A 91 2.34 2.28 -12.21
N GLU A 92 1.16 2.06 -12.79
CA GLU A 92 0.16 1.13 -12.25
C GLU A 92 0.68 -0.31 -12.19
N SER A 93 1.40 -0.76 -13.24
CA SER A 93 2.05 -2.07 -13.24
C SER A 93 3.08 -2.20 -12.11
N ILE A 94 3.91 -1.16 -11.88
CA ILE A 94 4.85 -1.13 -10.75
C ILE A 94 4.10 -1.23 -9.42
N LEU A 95 3.02 -0.46 -9.23
CA LEU A 95 2.22 -0.50 -8.01
C LEU A 95 1.68 -1.89 -7.73
N SER A 96 1.05 -2.52 -8.73
CA SER A 96 0.48 -3.87 -8.59
C SER A 96 1.55 -4.90 -8.20
N GLN A 97 2.74 -4.80 -8.79
CA GLN A 97 3.86 -5.68 -8.45
C GLN A 97 4.35 -5.44 -7.01
N GLN A 98 4.49 -4.18 -6.58
CA GLN A 98 4.95 -3.88 -5.22
C GLN A 98 3.89 -4.21 -4.16
N GLU A 99 2.61 -4.08 -4.45
CA GLU A 99 1.52 -4.50 -3.54
C GLU A 99 1.54 -6.01 -3.30
N SER A 100 1.76 -6.80 -4.37
CA SER A 100 1.96 -8.25 -4.26
C SER A 100 3.19 -8.58 -3.42
N LYS A 101 4.27 -7.82 -3.60
CA LYS A 101 5.50 -7.96 -2.81
C LYS A 101 5.29 -7.62 -1.33
N LEU A 102 4.55 -6.55 -1.02
CA LEU A 102 4.21 -6.16 0.36
C LEU A 102 3.48 -7.27 1.11
N LYS A 103 2.54 -7.94 0.45
CA LYS A 103 1.83 -9.06 1.06
C LYS A 103 2.78 -10.17 1.49
N LEU A 104 3.77 -10.50 0.66
CA LEU A 104 4.78 -11.52 0.99
C LEU A 104 5.71 -11.04 2.13
N ILE A 105 6.15 -9.79 2.08
CA ILE A 105 6.99 -9.18 3.13
C ILE A 105 6.28 -9.25 4.49
N ASN A 106 5.00 -8.88 4.55
CA ASN A 106 4.23 -8.90 5.80
C ASN A 106 4.08 -10.32 6.38
N VAL A 107 3.85 -11.32 5.53
CA VAL A 107 3.82 -12.73 5.96
C VAL A 107 5.17 -13.16 6.53
N ASN A 108 6.27 -12.80 5.87
CA ASN A 108 7.61 -13.14 6.32
C ASN A 108 7.97 -12.41 7.62
N LEU A 109 7.58 -11.15 7.77
CA LEU A 109 7.80 -10.36 8.97
C LEU A 109 7.05 -10.96 10.17
N SER A 110 5.78 -11.34 9.99
CA SER A 110 5.00 -12.03 11.03
C SER A 110 5.63 -13.35 11.44
N LYS A 111 6.10 -14.17 10.49
CA LYS A 111 6.78 -15.44 10.78
C LYS A 111 8.11 -15.22 11.52
N ALA A 112 8.90 -14.25 11.10
CA ALA A 112 10.18 -13.93 11.73
C ALA A 112 9.97 -13.41 13.16
N TRP A 113 9.01 -12.52 13.36
CA TRP A 113 8.65 -11.98 14.67
C TRP A 113 8.20 -13.09 15.64
N ALA A 114 7.33 -14.00 15.19
CA ALA A 114 6.88 -15.14 16.00
C ALA A 114 8.04 -16.07 16.38
N LYS A 115 8.96 -16.33 15.43
CA LYS A 115 10.15 -17.16 15.67
C LYS A 115 11.09 -16.50 16.69
N ASN A 116 11.36 -15.20 16.54
CA ASN A 116 12.25 -14.47 17.45
C ASN A 116 11.65 -14.37 18.85
N THR A 117 10.33 -14.15 18.94
CA THR A 117 9.59 -14.15 20.21
C THR A 117 9.70 -15.50 20.91
N GLN A 118 9.42 -16.60 20.19
CA GLN A 118 9.51 -17.94 20.76
C GLN A 118 10.93 -18.25 21.25
N ALA A 119 11.95 -17.93 20.46
CA ALA A 119 13.34 -18.16 20.84
C ALA A 119 13.71 -17.44 22.15
N TYR A 120 13.27 -16.19 22.31
CA TYR A 120 13.53 -15.41 23.53
C TYR A 120 12.78 -15.95 24.75
N VAL A 121 11.50 -16.31 24.58
CA VAL A 121 10.69 -16.91 25.65
C VAL A 121 11.27 -18.27 26.09
N ASP A 122 11.67 -19.11 25.14
CA ASP A 122 12.32 -20.39 25.40
C ASP A 122 13.65 -20.21 26.14
N GLU A 123 14.46 -19.24 25.71
CA GLU A 123 15.74 -18.93 26.36
C GLU A 123 15.55 -18.48 27.80
N ALA A 124 14.54 -17.64 28.06
CA ALA A 124 14.23 -17.12 29.40
C ALA A 124 13.87 -18.24 30.39
N SER A 125 13.18 -19.30 29.95
CA SER A 125 12.74 -20.41 30.81
C SER A 125 13.60 -21.68 30.72
N LEU A 126 14.61 -21.71 29.84
CA LEU A 126 15.43 -22.89 29.51
C LEU A 126 16.08 -23.55 30.74
N LYS A 127 16.64 -22.74 31.65
CA LYS A 127 17.31 -23.27 32.85
C LYS A 127 16.31 -24.01 33.75
N ILE A 128 15.11 -23.47 33.91
CA ILE A 128 14.07 -24.03 34.78
C ILE A 128 13.42 -25.25 34.11
N HIS A 129 13.29 -25.26 32.78
CA HIS A 129 12.87 -26.46 32.04
C HIS A 129 13.83 -27.65 32.25
N LYS A 130 15.15 -27.41 32.29
CA LYS A 130 16.12 -28.47 32.62
C LYS A 130 15.93 -29.00 34.04
N GLU A 131 15.64 -28.13 35.00
CA GLU A 131 15.32 -28.51 36.38
C GLU A 131 14.04 -29.35 36.44
N LEU A 132 12.99 -28.95 35.71
CA LEU A 132 11.73 -29.69 35.61
C LEU A 132 11.96 -31.11 35.10
N ASN A 133 12.74 -31.28 34.03
CA ASN A 133 13.05 -32.60 33.46
C ASN A 133 13.74 -33.53 34.47
N VAL A 134 14.63 -32.99 35.30
CA VAL A 134 15.28 -33.77 36.38
C VAL A 134 14.23 -34.19 37.41
N LYS A 135 13.36 -33.28 37.86
CA LYS A 135 12.31 -33.60 38.84
C LYS A 135 11.26 -34.57 38.33
N GLU A 136 10.90 -34.50 37.04
CA GLU A 136 10.03 -35.48 36.42
C GLU A 136 10.70 -36.87 36.29
N GLY A 137 12.03 -36.89 36.11
CA GLY A 137 12.83 -38.12 36.22
C GLY A 137 12.80 -38.73 37.62
N GLU A 138 12.98 -37.90 38.65
CA GLU A 138 12.85 -38.31 40.06
C GLU A 138 11.44 -38.86 40.37
N LEU A 139 10.38 -38.19 39.86
CA LEU A 139 9.00 -38.65 40.02
C LEU A 139 8.78 -40.04 39.40
N LYS A 140 9.31 -40.29 38.20
CA LYS A 140 9.25 -41.62 37.57
C LYS A 140 9.96 -42.68 38.40
N ALA A 141 11.09 -42.34 39.03
CA ALA A 141 11.78 -43.24 39.93
C ALA A 141 10.93 -43.56 41.17
N ILE A 142 10.25 -42.58 41.78
CA ILE A 142 9.30 -42.80 42.89
C ILE A 142 8.18 -43.74 42.45
N LEU A 143 7.54 -43.48 41.31
CA LEU A 143 6.44 -44.31 40.79
C LEU A 143 6.86 -45.79 40.60
N SER A 144 8.12 -46.06 40.28
CA SER A 144 8.65 -47.43 40.16
C SER A 144 8.75 -48.20 41.49
N GLN A 145 8.56 -47.53 42.62
CA GLN A 145 8.62 -48.10 43.97
C GLN A 145 7.25 -48.43 44.58
N LYS A 146 6.15 -48.25 43.84
CA LYS A 146 4.74 -48.33 44.31
C LYS A 146 4.34 -49.60 45.09
N ASN A 147 5.12 -50.69 44.99
CA ASN A 147 4.88 -51.94 45.73
C ASN A 147 6.09 -52.40 46.57
N LYS A 148 7.12 -51.56 46.71
CA LYS A 148 8.39 -51.87 47.40
C LYS A 148 8.53 -51.17 48.74
N ILE A 149 7.71 -50.15 49.00
CA ILE A 149 7.70 -49.34 50.22
C ILE A 149 6.29 -49.28 50.79
N GLN A 150 6.17 -48.87 52.06
CA GLN A 150 4.88 -48.72 52.72
C GLN A 150 4.02 -47.67 52.00
N GLU A 151 2.73 -47.96 51.83
CA GLU A 151 1.78 -47.14 51.07
C GLU A 151 1.73 -45.68 51.55
N SER A 152 1.65 -45.46 52.86
CA SER A 152 1.66 -44.11 53.43
C SER A 152 2.95 -43.34 53.16
N GLN A 153 4.10 -44.00 53.14
CA GLN A 153 5.39 -43.38 52.80
C GLN A 153 5.47 -43.05 51.30
N PHE A 154 4.98 -43.95 50.46
CA PHE A 154 4.88 -43.74 49.02
C PHE A 154 4.01 -42.51 48.70
N ASP A 155 2.85 -42.40 49.33
CA ASP A 155 1.92 -41.29 49.09
C ASP A 155 2.50 -39.94 49.52
N ILE A 156 3.21 -39.88 50.65
CA ILE A 156 3.91 -38.66 51.09
C ILE A 156 5.00 -38.27 50.08
N MET A 157 5.86 -39.22 49.67
CA MET A 157 6.92 -38.95 48.68
C MET A 157 6.35 -38.46 47.35
N LEU A 158 5.25 -39.05 46.90
CA LEU A 158 4.56 -38.66 45.68
C LEU A 158 3.97 -37.24 45.78
N ALA A 159 3.29 -36.94 46.88
CA ALA A 159 2.70 -35.63 47.13
C ALA A 159 3.77 -34.52 47.18
N ASP A 160 4.84 -34.74 47.94
CA ASP A 160 5.95 -33.79 48.06
C ASP A 160 6.60 -33.50 46.70
N LYS A 161 6.85 -34.55 45.91
CA LYS A 161 7.44 -34.39 44.57
C LYS A 161 6.52 -33.65 43.61
N ASN A 162 5.21 -33.91 43.67
CA ASN A 162 4.22 -33.20 42.86
C ASN A 162 4.15 -31.71 43.25
N ILE A 163 4.26 -31.37 44.54
CA ILE A 163 4.32 -29.97 44.99
C ILE A 163 5.58 -29.27 44.44
N GLU A 164 6.74 -29.93 44.50
CA GLU A 164 7.99 -29.40 43.92
C GLU A 164 7.84 -29.13 42.41
N ILE A 165 7.32 -30.10 41.66
CA ILE A 165 7.09 -29.97 40.21
C ILE A 165 6.14 -28.81 39.91
N SER A 166 5.03 -28.68 40.66
CA SER A 166 4.07 -27.60 40.50
C SER A 166 4.69 -26.22 40.75
N LYS A 167 5.57 -26.08 41.76
CA LYS A 167 6.32 -24.84 42.03
C LYS A 167 7.24 -24.48 40.86
N ILE A 168 7.92 -25.46 40.28
CA ILE A 168 8.79 -25.26 39.11
C ILE A 168 7.96 -24.82 37.89
N LYS A 169 6.82 -25.48 37.62
CA LYS A 169 5.91 -25.10 36.53
C LYS A 169 5.37 -23.68 36.68
N LEU A 170 5.01 -23.27 37.89
CA LEU A 170 4.59 -21.90 38.17
C LEU A 170 5.72 -20.89 37.87
N ARG A 171 6.96 -21.23 38.22
CA ARG A 171 8.13 -20.38 37.95
C ARG A 171 8.40 -20.24 36.44
N ILE A 172 8.27 -21.33 35.68
CA ILE A 172 8.34 -21.30 34.21
C ILE A 172 7.30 -20.33 33.65
N ALA A 173 6.02 -20.51 34.03
CA ALA A 173 4.94 -19.68 33.54
C ALA A 173 5.14 -18.19 33.88
N THR A 174 5.71 -17.89 35.05
CA THR A 174 6.03 -16.51 35.45
C THR A 174 7.14 -15.92 34.57
N LEU A 175 8.22 -16.66 34.33
CA LEU A 175 9.33 -16.20 33.47
C LEU A 175 8.88 -15.99 32.03
N GLU A 176 8.07 -16.90 31.49
CA GLU A 176 7.54 -16.79 30.13
C GLU A 176 6.58 -15.60 29.99
N ARG A 177 5.74 -15.36 31.00
CA ARG A 177 4.89 -14.16 31.06
C ARG A 177 5.74 -12.90 31.06
N ASP A 178 6.75 -12.82 31.93
CA ASP A 178 7.60 -11.62 32.03
C ASP A 178 8.39 -11.39 30.73
N ALA A 179 8.84 -12.47 30.07
CA ALA A 179 9.48 -12.40 28.75
C ALA A 179 8.51 -11.88 27.67
N LEU A 180 7.26 -12.35 27.66
CA LEU A 180 6.23 -11.87 26.72
C LEU A 180 5.87 -10.40 26.98
N GLU A 181 5.80 -9.97 28.24
CA GLU A 181 5.57 -8.56 28.59
C GLU A 181 6.71 -7.67 28.09
N TYR A 182 7.96 -8.15 28.19
CA TYR A 182 9.11 -7.50 27.58
C TYR A 182 9.00 -7.41 26.05
N VAL A 183 8.65 -8.52 25.38
CA VAL A 183 8.45 -8.56 23.92
C VAL A 183 7.40 -7.55 23.48
N LEU A 184 6.28 -7.43 24.21
CA LEU A 184 5.21 -6.49 23.88
C LEU A 184 5.64 -5.03 24.02
N SER A 185 6.42 -4.71 25.06
CA SER A 185 6.97 -3.36 25.26
C SER A 185 8.10 -3.02 24.28
N HIS A 186 8.73 -4.03 23.67
CA HIS A 186 9.85 -3.90 22.74
C HIS A 186 9.55 -4.53 21.37
N ALA A 187 8.29 -4.49 20.93
CA ALA A 187 7.83 -5.25 19.75
C ALA A 187 8.65 -4.95 18.48
N GLY A 188 9.20 -3.73 18.38
CA GLY A 188 10.10 -3.32 17.30
C GLY A 188 11.40 -4.12 17.20
N ASP A 189 11.98 -4.49 18.34
CA ASP A 189 13.31 -5.13 18.45
C ASP A 189 13.27 -6.59 17.98
N PHE A 190 12.08 -7.20 18.00
CA PHE A 190 11.86 -8.59 17.57
C PHE A 190 11.65 -8.74 16.07
N ASN A 191 11.59 -7.63 15.33
CA ASN A 191 11.49 -7.66 13.87
C ASN A 191 12.84 -8.03 13.24
N ASP A 192 12.80 -8.75 12.11
CA ASP A 192 14.00 -9.00 11.31
C ASP A 192 14.44 -7.70 10.60
N PRO A 193 15.65 -7.17 10.87
CA PRO A 193 16.10 -5.91 10.30
C PRO A 193 16.18 -5.93 8.77
N LYS A 194 16.50 -7.07 8.16
CA LYS A 194 16.57 -7.20 6.70
C LYS A 194 15.18 -7.12 6.08
N ILE A 195 14.20 -7.78 6.68
CA ILE A 195 12.81 -7.75 6.21
C ILE A 195 12.21 -6.35 6.40
N VAL A 196 12.49 -5.68 7.52
CA VAL A 196 12.08 -4.29 7.76
C VAL A 196 12.71 -3.34 6.73
N SER A 197 13.99 -3.52 6.40
CA SER A 197 14.64 -2.74 5.34
C SER A 197 13.99 -2.95 3.97
N GLU A 198 13.59 -4.19 3.66
CA GLU A 198 12.89 -4.53 2.42
C GLU A 198 11.49 -3.89 2.38
N LEU A 199 10.76 -3.90 3.49
CA LEU A 199 9.47 -3.22 3.66
C LEU A 199 9.60 -1.73 3.36
N ASN A 200 10.57 -1.06 4.01
CA ASN A 200 10.80 0.37 3.84
C ASN A 200 11.16 0.74 2.39
N THR A 201 12.00 -0.09 1.74
CA THR A 201 12.35 0.11 0.33
C THR A 201 11.13 -0.04 -0.58
N THR A 202 10.30 -1.05 -0.33
CA THR A 202 9.09 -1.33 -1.12
C THR A 202 8.05 -0.22 -0.96
N ASN A 203 7.83 0.25 0.27
CA ASN A 203 6.94 1.39 0.55
C ASN A 203 7.41 2.65 -0.17
N LYS A 204 8.72 2.95 -0.13
CA LYS A 204 9.27 4.10 -0.86
C LYS A 204 9.00 4.04 -2.36
N ILE A 205 9.15 2.87 -2.98
CA ILE A 205 8.85 2.69 -4.42
C ILE A 205 7.36 2.95 -4.71
N ILE A 206 6.46 2.50 -3.83
CA ILE A 206 5.02 2.75 -3.95
C ILE A 206 4.70 4.23 -3.82
N ASP A 207 5.27 4.90 -2.80
CA ASP A 207 5.04 6.32 -2.57
C ASP A 207 5.57 7.17 -3.73
N ASP A 208 6.75 6.83 -4.26
CA ASP A 208 7.34 7.49 -5.44
C ASP A 208 6.45 7.29 -6.69
N ALA A 209 5.91 6.09 -6.90
CA ALA A 209 5.04 5.78 -8.04
C ALA A 209 3.68 6.47 -7.94
N ARG A 210 3.06 6.48 -6.75
CA ARG A 210 1.81 7.21 -6.48
C ARG A 210 1.98 8.71 -6.67
N SER A 211 3.06 9.28 -6.15
CA SER A 211 3.37 10.70 -6.31
C SER A 211 3.47 11.10 -7.79
N LYS A 212 4.09 10.25 -8.63
CA LYS A 212 4.19 10.49 -10.07
C LYS A 212 2.85 10.36 -10.79
N LEU A 213 2.00 9.41 -10.39
CA LEU A 213 0.64 9.28 -10.95
C LEU A 213 -0.23 10.51 -10.64
N ILE A 214 -0.12 11.09 -9.44
CA ILE A 214 -0.86 12.30 -9.06
C ILE A 214 -0.43 13.51 -9.90
N ILE A 215 0.86 13.64 -10.21
CA ILE A 215 1.38 14.75 -11.03
C ILE A 215 0.93 14.62 -12.50
N ASN A 216 0.70 13.39 -12.96
CA ASN A 216 0.31 13.09 -14.34
C ASN A 216 -1.22 13.10 -14.59
N ASN A 217 -2.03 13.31 -13.55
CA ASN A 217 -3.50 13.45 -13.61
C ASN A 217 -3.91 14.91 -13.44
#